data_AF-R4WPB5-F1
#
_entry.id   AF-R4WPB5-F1
#
_cell.length_a   1.000
_cell.length_b   1.000
_cell.length_c   1.000
_cell.angle_alpha   90.00
_cell.angle_beta   90.00
_cell.angle_gamma   90.00
#
_symmetry.space_group_name_H-M   'P 1'
#
loop_
_entity.id
_entity.type
_entity.pdbx_description
1 polymer ?
#
loop_
_entity_poly.entity_id
_entity_poly.type
_entity_poly.pdbx_seq_one_letter_code
_entity_poly.pdbx_strand_id
1 'polypeptide(L)'
;MGRAASVRSLNSLLGSGHWNSMARKRPVGRAYSRPVAARRPPPHLRRLSRYNGRWISVIGMAIRMFKSHLLPPQREEPDPACAHAYLRPRPKLKSGTITERLVTVSHLPYLSITKTGRFMSSTWYVCSSCFADPDIRAWIRSENGPRGCDACGGYDSPTTQLGEICEFIEGHIEKFWGRAAEQLPYESAEGGYQGSTWDTAEIVFEDICVELPRDKTGRLYNAIVHALDDEVWCDYDWLSLDEDVALKTSWERFCEIVKHQRRFFFHSLGGNDEDRDSYSCGSLLRAIAQMSDQLGLIRKLPPGTLLWRARPDIKRGKSVTWRDFGPPPKEFANQSNRMNPPGIPMMYVASSATGATKETRATSSRVGCWRTLREARILDLRNLPAIPGPFSDATRQETLGLRFLNSFAKEVTSPVARDDRVHVEYLPSQVVSEFLRDFEFQDGRLDGVAYKSVVDPRTWNVALFVETSALRDEEEPRPASAWSEPPTPWLRFVRAIRT
;
A
#
# COMPACT_ATOMS: atom_id res chain seq x y z
N MET A 1 -27.68 74.68 25.26
CA MET A 1 -27.20 75.01 26.63
C MET A 1 -26.81 73.69 27.28
N GLY A 2 -25.65 73.42 27.88
CA GLY A 2 -24.28 73.94 27.85
C GLY A 2 -23.36 72.70 27.73
N ARG A 3 -22.09 72.76 27.28
CA ARG A 3 -20.91 73.25 28.03
C ARG A 3 -20.92 72.82 29.51
N ALA A 4 -19.84 72.35 30.12
CA ALA A 4 -18.46 72.09 29.73
C ALA A 4 -17.72 71.61 30.99
N ALA A 5 -16.57 70.94 30.79
CA ALA A 5 -15.35 71.02 31.63
C ALA A 5 -15.48 70.47 33.08
N SER A 6 -14.44 70.08 33.81
CA SER A 6 -13.02 70.46 33.89
C SER A 6 -12.38 69.41 34.85
N VAL A 7 -11.09 69.01 34.84
CA VAL A 7 -9.85 69.71 35.28
C VAL A 7 -8.73 68.64 35.14
N ARG A 8 -7.73 68.70 34.22
CA ARG A 8 -6.34 69.26 34.30
C ARG A 8 -5.55 68.99 35.61
N SER A 9 -4.54 68.11 35.59
CA SER A 9 -3.09 68.40 35.38
C SER A 9 -2.28 68.66 36.66
N LEU A 10 -1.15 67.95 36.84
CA LEU A 10 0.19 68.54 37.03
C LEU A 10 1.34 67.51 36.98
N ASN A 11 2.52 68.04 36.64
CA ASN A 11 3.72 67.43 36.04
C ASN A 11 4.71 66.71 36.99
N SER A 12 5.63 65.96 36.37
CA SER A 12 7.12 66.03 36.50
C SER A 12 7.72 64.60 36.59
N LEU A 13 8.80 64.15 35.93
CA LEU A 13 10.10 64.72 35.54
C LEU A 13 10.70 63.95 34.33
N LEU A 14 11.31 64.72 33.43
CA LEU A 14 12.51 64.54 32.59
C LEU A 14 13.14 63.13 32.38
N GLY A 15 13.42 62.83 31.10
CA GLY A 15 14.37 61.80 30.66
C GLY A 15 14.40 61.66 29.14
N SER A 16 15.25 62.45 28.49
CA SER A 16 15.43 62.61 27.03
C SER A 16 15.99 61.38 26.30
N GLY A 17 15.50 61.15 25.08
CA GLY A 17 16.14 60.27 24.08
C GLY A 17 15.40 60.30 22.74
N HIS A 18 15.84 61.18 21.84
CA HIS A 18 15.29 61.45 20.50
C HIS A 18 15.33 60.25 19.54
N TRP A 19 14.23 60.02 18.80
CA TRP A 19 14.24 59.67 17.36
C TRP A 19 12.99 60.30 16.70
N ASN A 20 13.20 61.37 15.91
CA ASN A 20 12.17 62.02 15.08
C ASN A 20 12.05 61.23 13.76
N SER A 21 10.82 60.84 13.37
CA SER A 21 9.95 61.49 12.37
C SER A 21 10.46 61.36 10.91
N MET A 22 9.67 61.28 9.85
CA MET A 22 8.26 61.02 9.58
C MET A 22 8.16 60.91 8.05
N ALA A 23 7.13 60.22 7.55
CA ALA A 23 6.73 60.08 6.14
C ALA A 23 6.68 61.37 5.29
N ARG A 24 6.72 61.22 3.96
CA ARG A 24 5.90 62.00 2.99
C ARG A 24 5.69 61.29 1.64
N LYS A 25 4.58 61.66 0.99
CA LYS A 25 3.84 61.04 -0.13
C LYS A 25 4.28 61.47 -1.55
N ARG A 26 3.73 60.74 -2.55
CA ARG A 26 3.36 61.07 -3.98
C ARG A 26 4.44 60.84 -5.07
N PRO A 27 4.14 60.76 -6.40
CA PRO A 27 2.86 60.72 -7.18
C PRO A 27 2.80 59.68 -8.34
N VAL A 28 1.75 59.81 -9.17
CA VAL A 28 1.27 59.07 -10.36
C VAL A 28 2.05 59.35 -11.67
N GLY A 29 2.20 58.32 -12.53
CA GLY A 29 1.96 58.38 -13.99
C GLY A 29 3.14 58.31 -14.97
N ARG A 30 3.17 57.28 -15.86
CA ARG A 30 3.27 57.39 -17.34
C ARG A 30 3.25 56.02 -18.04
N ALA A 31 2.69 56.03 -19.24
CA ALA A 31 2.38 54.92 -20.15
C ALA A 31 3.60 54.32 -20.87
N TYR A 32 3.51 53.05 -21.30
CA TYR A 32 4.22 52.51 -22.48
C TYR A 32 3.47 51.31 -23.13
N SER A 33 3.02 51.55 -24.36
CA SER A 33 3.12 50.76 -25.60
C SER A 33 2.95 49.23 -25.63
N ARG A 34 1.96 48.78 -26.41
CA ARG A 34 1.78 47.41 -26.97
C ARG A 34 2.86 47.06 -28.01
N PRO A 35 3.21 45.76 -28.16
CA PRO A 35 3.62 45.20 -29.45
C PRO A 35 2.55 44.28 -30.05
N VAL A 36 2.57 44.27 -31.39
CA VAL A 36 1.65 43.66 -32.34
C VAL A 36 1.90 42.16 -32.50
N ALA A 37 0.83 41.44 -32.88
CA ALA A 37 0.76 40.02 -33.19
C ALA A 37 1.72 39.56 -34.30
N ALA A 38 2.36 38.40 -34.09
CA ALA A 38 2.98 37.62 -35.15
C ALA A 38 2.20 36.29 -35.34
N ARG A 39 1.94 35.98 -36.61
CA ARG A 39 1.06 34.91 -37.12
C ARG A 39 1.56 33.50 -36.78
N ARG A 40 0.64 32.59 -36.45
CA ARG A 40 0.87 31.14 -36.30
C ARG A 40 1.05 30.46 -37.67
N PRO A 41 1.94 29.46 -37.83
CA PRO A 41 1.84 28.46 -38.89
C PRO A 41 1.05 27.22 -38.40
N PRO A 42 0.44 26.42 -39.32
CA PRO A 42 -0.45 25.31 -38.98
C PRO A 42 0.30 24.04 -38.50
N PRO A 43 -0.40 23.04 -37.92
CA PRO A 43 0.22 22.03 -37.09
C PRO A 43 0.36 20.70 -37.83
N HIS A 44 1.47 20.42 -38.50
CA HIS A 44 1.93 19.06 -38.76
C HIS A 44 3.46 19.08 -38.89
N LEU A 45 4.15 18.08 -38.35
CA LEU A 45 5.62 17.90 -38.29
C LEU A 45 6.38 18.58 -37.13
N ARG A 46 6.00 18.28 -35.88
CA ARG A 46 6.92 18.29 -34.72
C ARG A 46 6.54 17.22 -33.68
N ARG A 47 6.53 15.96 -34.09
CA ARG A 47 6.64 14.80 -33.19
C ARG A 47 7.61 13.85 -33.85
N LEU A 48 8.88 13.87 -33.43
CA LEU A 48 9.86 12.78 -33.58
C LEU A 48 11.29 13.10 -33.07
N SER A 49 11.57 14.28 -32.48
CA SER A 49 12.94 14.56 -31.97
C SER A 49 13.05 14.87 -30.45
N ARG A 50 12.05 14.53 -29.63
CA ARG A 50 12.10 14.78 -28.17
C ARG A 50 12.08 13.55 -27.27
N TYR A 51 12.05 12.33 -27.81
CA TYR A 51 11.99 11.12 -26.98
C TYR A 51 13.35 10.49 -26.62
N ASN A 52 14.44 10.79 -27.35
CA ASN A 52 15.75 10.17 -27.08
C ASN A 52 16.68 10.92 -26.10
N GLY A 53 16.24 12.03 -25.50
CA GLY A 53 17.09 12.87 -24.63
C GLY A 53 16.86 12.75 -23.12
N ARG A 54 15.79 12.08 -22.67
CA ARG A 54 15.35 12.11 -21.26
C ARG A 54 15.61 10.83 -20.47
N TRP A 55 15.80 9.69 -21.14
CA TRP A 55 16.09 8.41 -20.49
C TRP A 55 17.53 8.27 -19.98
N ILE A 56 18.51 8.94 -20.61
CA ILE A 56 19.92 8.83 -20.22
C ILE A 56 20.25 9.64 -18.94
N SER A 57 19.47 10.67 -18.59
CA SER A 57 19.77 11.52 -17.43
C SER A 57 19.29 10.95 -16.09
N VAL A 58 18.27 10.09 -16.08
CA VAL A 58 17.71 9.52 -14.84
C VAL A 58 18.55 8.34 -14.34
N ILE A 59 19.06 7.51 -15.26
CA ILE A 59 19.95 6.38 -14.93
C ILE A 59 21.34 6.87 -14.48
N GLY A 60 21.85 7.95 -15.07
CA GLY A 60 23.17 8.52 -14.72
C GLY A 60 23.24 9.11 -13.30
N MET A 61 22.11 9.58 -12.75
CA MET A 61 22.04 10.18 -11.42
C MET A 61 21.92 9.11 -10.32
N ALA A 62 21.20 8.02 -10.58
CA ALA A 62 21.09 6.88 -9.66
C ALA A 62 22.42 6.13 -9.45
N ILE A 63 23.25 6.01 -10.50
CA ILE A 63 24.55 5.32 -10.41
C ILE A 63 25.60 6.14 -9.63
N ARG A 64 25.50 7.48 -9.59
CA ARG A 64 26.44 8.34 -8.85
C ARG A 64 26.18 8.38 -7.34
N MET A 65 24.94 8.19 -6.89
CA MET A 65 24.63 8.14 -5.45
C MET A 65 24.97 6.79 -4.81
N PHE A 66 25.01 5.70 -5.58
CA PHE A 66 25.24 4.35 -5.03
C PHE A 66 26.72 4.01 -4.77
N LYS A 67 27.67 4.85 -5.22
CA LYS A 67 29.13 4.58 -5.11
C LYS A 67 29.82 5.18 -3.88
N SER A 68 29.14 5.98 -3.04
CA SER A 68 29.84 6.71 -1.97
C SER A 68 29.89 6.04 -0.60
N HIS A 69 29.16 4.95 -0.32
CA HIS A 69 29.19 4.29 0.99
C HIS A 69 29.18 2.75 0.88
N LEU A 70 30.37 2.15 0.78
CA LEU A 70 30.57 0.72 1.00
C LEU A 70 31.80 0.51 1.91
N LEU A 71 31.54 0.10 3.15
CA LEU A 71 32.48 -0.67 3.98
C LEU A 71 32.15 -2.17 3.80
N PRO A 72 33.14 -3.08 3.91
CA PRO A 72 32.94 -4.50 3.55
C PRO A 72 32.16 -5.27 4.63
N PRO A 73 31.33 -6.27 4.27
CA PRO A 73 30.60 -7.07 5.24
C PRO A 73 31.40 -8.28 5.76
N GLN A 74 31.29 -8.52 7.06
CA GLN A 74 31.67 -9.76 7.76
C GLN A 74 30.64 -10.86 7.45
N ARG A 75 31.10 -12.12 7.38
CA ARG A 75 30.31 -13.31 7.04
C ARG A 75 29.55 -13.84 8.25
N GLU A 76 28.24 -14.04 8.12
CA GLU A 76 27.44 -14.98 8.94
C GLU A 76 26.53 -15.79 7.98
N GLU A 77 26.44 -17.10 8.22
CA GLU A 77 25.70 -18.08 7.39
C GLU A 77 24.18 -18.05 7.64
N PRO A 78 23.31 -18.35 6.65
CA PRO A 78 21.86 -18.40 6.85
C PRO A 78 21.27 -19.82 7.05
N ASP A 79 20.31 -19.88 7.96
CA ASP A 79 19.38 -20.97 8.34
C ASP A 79 18.30 -21.22 7.26
N PRO A 80 17.90 -22.47 6.90
CA PRO A 80 17.04 -22.72 5.75
C PRO A 80 15.57 -22.91 6.15
N ALA A 81 14.76 -21.84 6.12
CA ALA A 81 13.29 -21.93 6.04
C ALA A 81 12.64 -20.56 5.75
N CYS A 82 12.50 -20.19 4.47
CA CYS A 82 11.37 -19.38 3.93
C CYS A 82 11.60 -19.08 2.45
N ALA A 83 10.87 -19.75 1.55
CA ALA A 83 10.78 -19.37 0.15
C ALA A 83 9.74 -18.25 -0.01
N HIS A 84 10.20 -17.00 -0.02
CA HIS A 84 9.47 -15.87 -0.58
C HIS A 84 10.33 -15.30 -1.72
N ALA A 85 9.97 -15.62 -2.95
CA ALA A 85 10.65 -15.13 -4.15
C ALA A 85 9.65 -14.36 -5.02
N TYR A 86 9.29 -13.16 -4.59
CA TYR A 86 8.95 -12.09 -5.53
C TYR A 86 9.73 -10.85 -5.06
N LEU A 87 10.41 -10.20 -6.00
CA LEU A 87 11.48 -9.21 -5.85
C LEU A 87 12.91 -9.80 -5.94
N ARG A 88 13.35 -10.10 -7.17
CA ARG A 88 14.77 -9.99 -7.54
C ARG A 88 14.98 -8.85 -8.55
N PRO A 89 16.12 -8.16 -8.53
CA PRO A 89 16.48 -7.19 -9.55
C PRO A 89 16.77 -7.90 -10.88
N ARG A 90 16.14 -7.41 -11.96
CA ARG A 90 16.27 -7.93 -13.34
C ARG A 90 17.73 -7.90 -13.83
N PRO A 91 18.32 -8.99 -14.34
CA PRO A 91 19.65 -8.97 -14.93
C PRO A 91 19.66 -8.26 -16.28
N LYS A 92 20.78 -7.58 -16.57
CA LYS A 92 20.99 -6.82 -17.81
C LYS A 92 21.13 -7.75 -19.01
N LEU A 93 20.51 -7.34 -20.13
CA LEU A 93 20.64 -7.94 -21.47
C LEU A 93 22.06 -8.43 -21.76
N LYS A 94 22.16 -9.68 -22.21
CA LYS A 94 23.26 -10.14 -23.06
C LYS A 94 22.65 -10.68 -24.35
N SER A 95 22.98 -10.04 -25.46
CA SER A 95 22.77 -10.56 -26.80
C SER A 95 23.67 -11.79 -27.01
N GLY A 96 23.06 -12.93 -27.33
CA GLY A 96 23.76 -14.18 -27.62
C GLY A 96 23.21 -14.80 -28.89
N THR A 97 24.04 -14.86 -29.92
CA THR A 97 23.80 -15.47 -31.23
C THR A 97 23.65 -16.99 -31.08
N ILE A 98 22.53 -17.56 -31.53
CA ILE A 98 22.32 -19.02 -31.58
C ILE A 98 23.06 -19.57 -32.80
N THR A 99 23.95 -20.54 -32.59
CA THR A 99 24.52 -21.38 -33.65
C THR A 99 23.94 -22.78 -33.53
N GLU A 100 23.31 -23.26 -34.60
CA GLU A 100 22.74 -24.60 -34.70
C GLU A 100 23.81 -25.68 -34.52
N ARG A 101 23.53 -26.65 -33.63
CA ARG A 101 24.17 -27.97 -33.64
C ARG A 101 23.09 -29.04 -33.68
N LEU A 102 22.91 -29.61 -34.87
CA LEU A 102 22.18 -30.85 -35.11
C LEU A 102 22.86 -32.00 -34.35
N VAL A 103 22.11 -32.63 -33.43
CA VAL A 103 22.41 -33.96 -32.92
C VAL A 103 21.22 -34.85 -33.28
N THR A 104 21.46 -35.80 -34.17
CA THR A 104 20.51 -36.82 -34.59
C THR A 104 20.41 -37.92 -33.52
N VAL A 105 19.21 -38.12 -32.96
CA VAL A 105 18.87 -39.34 -32.21
C VAL A 105 17.67 -39.99 -32.89
N SER A 106 17.96 -41.02 -33.68
CA SER A 106 17.01 -41.89 -34.35
C SER A 106 16.57 -43.01 -33.41
N HIS A 107 15.32 -42.97 -32.92
CA HIS A 107 14.39 -44.11 -32.75
C HIS A 107 13.29 -43.78 -31.71
N LEU A 108 12.18 -43.19 -32.16
CA LEU A 108 10.86 -43.25 -31.53
C LEU A 108 9.85 -43.49 -32.67
N PRO A 109 8.93 -44.47 -32.56
CA PRO A 109 8.02 -44.78 -33.64
C PRO A 109 6.89 -43.75 -33.72
N TYR A 110 6.77 -43.13 -34.89
CA TYR A 110 5.55 -42.54 -35.46
C TYR A 110 4.90 -41.35 -34.71
N LEU A 111 5.44 -40.16 -34.92
CA LEU A 111 4.68 -38.91 -34.87
C LEU A 111 4.83 -38.22 -36.24
N SER A 112 3.83 -38.39 -37.10
CA SER A 112 3.75 -37.70 -38.38
C SER A 112 3.28 -36.26 -38.16
N ILE A 113 4.13 -35.31 -38.53
CA ILE A 113 3.84 -33.88 -38.52
C ILE A 113 2.94 -33.54 -39.72
N THR A 114 1.78 -32.93 -39.48
CA THR A 114 1.09 -32.11 -40.49
C THR A 114 0.81 -30.73 -39.91
N LYS A 115 1.42 -29.72 -40.54
CA LYS A 115 1.07 -28.30 -40.41
C LYS A 115 -0.42 -28.12 -40.68
N THR A 116 -1.08 -27.31 -39.85
CA THR A 116 -2.52 -26.97 -39.85
C THR A 116 -3.46 -28.12 -39.45
N GLY A 117 -3.87 -28.13 -38.18
CA GLY A 117 -4.90 -29.03 -37.65
C GLY A 117 -4.63 -29.42 -36.21
N ARG A 118 -5.37 -28.82 -35.27
CA ARG A 118 -5.41 -29.19 -33.85
C ARG A 118 -5.71 -30.70 -33.74
N PHE A 119 -4.72 -31.51 -33.36
CA PHE A 119 -4.92 -32.91 -32.98
C PHE A 119 -3.88 -33.32 -31.93
N MET A 120 -4.30 -33.33 -30.67
CA MET A 120 -3.87 -34.36 -29.73
C MET A 120 -5.13 -35.02 -29.16
N SER A 121 -5.59 -36.09 -29.83
CA SER A 121 -6.49 -37.03 -29.17
C SER A 121 -5.66 -37.89 -28.22
N SER A 122 -5.57 -37.47 -26.97
CA SER A 122 -5.44 -38.41 -25.86
C SER A 122 -6.01 -37.72 -24.65
N THR A 123 -7.13 -38.27 -24.17
CA THR A 123 -7.83 -37.99 -22.92
C THR A 123 -6.90 -38.19 -21.73
N TRP A 124 -5.84 -37.38 -21.63
CA TRP A 124 -4.88 -37.46 -20.55
C TRP A 124 -5.51 -36.82 -19.33
N TYR A 125 -5.74 -37.63 -18.29
CA TYR A 125 -6.21 -37.16 -17.00
C TYR A 125 -5.06 -36.90 -16.04
N VAL A 126 -4.99 -35.69 -15.49
CA VAL A 126 -3.95 -35.27 -14.54
C VAL A 126 -4.59 -34.92 -13.20
N CYS A 127 -4.03 -35.45 -12.11
CA CYS A 127 -4.60 -35.24 -10.78
C CYS A 127 -4.16 -33.92 -10.15
N SER A 128 -5.01 -33.38 -9.27
CA SER A 128 -4.70 -32.16 -8.50
C SER A 128 -3.34 -32.25 -7.80
N SER A 129 -2.98 -33.43 -7.28
CA SER A 129 -1.77 -33.59 -6.49
C SER A 129 -0.47 -33.61 -7.31
N CYS A 130 -0.55 -33.53 -8.63
CA CYS A 130 0.61 -33.31 -9.49
C CYS A 130 1.12 -31.87 -9.48
N PHE A 131 0.31 -30.91 -9.04
CA PHE A 131 0.67 -29.49 -8.96
C PHE A 131 0.91 -29.08 -7.51
N ALA A 132 1.90 -28.21 -7.26
CA ALA A 132 2.11 -27.60 -5.94
C ALA A 132 1.19 -26.40 -5.72
N ASP A 133 0.89 -25.65 -6.79
CA ASP A 133 0.10 -24.42 -6.74
C ASP A 133 -1.29 -24.66 -6.12
N PRO A 134 -1.67 -23.89 -5.07
CA PRO A 134 -2.91 -24.14 -4.34
C PRO A 134 -4.17 -23.89 -5.18
N ASP A 135 -4.13 -22.95 -6.12
CA ASP A 135 -5.29 -22.52 -6.90
C ASP A 135 -5.58 -23.53 -8.01
N ILE A 136 -4.56 -23.98 -8.75
CA ILE A 136 -4.68 -25.08 -9.72
C ILE A 136 -5.20 -26.35 -9.01
N ARG A 137 -4.67 -26.66 -7.83
CA ARG A 137 -5.11 -27.82 -7.03
C ARG A 137 -6.57 -27.71 -6.62
N ALA A 138 -7.00 -26.54 -6.16
CA ALA A 138 -8.36 -26.28 -5.74
C ALA A 138 -9.33 -26.42 -6.91
N TRP A 139 -8.97 -25.86 -8.07
CA TRP A 139 -9.75 -25.94 -9.29
C TRP A 139 -9.91 -27.38 -9.81
N ILE A 140 -8.83 -28.16 -9.93
CA ILE A 140 -8.92 -29.57 -10.36
C ILE A 140 -9.79 -30.39 -9.38
N ARG A 141 -9.79 -30.04 -8.09
CA ARG A 141 -10.63 -30.71 -7.08
C ARG A 141 -12.11 -30.32 -7.20
N SER A 142 -12.43 -29.09 -7.58
CA SER A 142 -13.81 -28.65 -7.77
C SER A 142 -14.48 -29.30 -8.98
N GLU A 143 -13.71 -29.59 -10.03
CA GLU A 143 -14.21 -30.37 -11.19
C GLU A 143 -14.62 -31.79 -10.80
N ASN A 144 -14.05 -32.33 -9.71
CA ASN A 144 -14.42 -33.62 -9.13
C ASN A 144 -14.45 -34.78 -10.15
N GLY A 145 -13.51 -34.78 -11.09
CA GLY A 145 -13.38 -35.84 -12.08
C GLY A 145 -12.92 -37.18 -11.50
N PRO A 146 -12.78 -38.21 -12.35
CA PRO A 146 -12.45 -39.56 -11.94
C PRO A 146 -11.08 -39.66 -11.24
N ARG A 147 -10.76 -40.85 -10.72
CA ARG A 147 -9.44 -41.15 -10.15
C ARG A 147 -8.63 -41.97 -11.17
N GLY A 148 -7.31 -41.76 -11.15
CA GLY A 148 -6.38 -42.40 -12.07
C GLY A 148 -5.66 -41.35 -12.90
N CYS A 149 -4.48 -40.94 -12.42
CA CYS A 149 -3.64 -39.95 -13.07
C CYS A 149 -2.71 -40.62 -14.07
N ASP A 150 -2.83 -40.29 -15.35
CA ASP A 150 -1.97 -40.83 -16.39
C ASP A 150 -0.54 -40.26 -16.32
N ALA A 151 -0.34 -39.15 -15.61
CA ALA A 151 0.97 -38.51 -15.42
C ALA A 151 1.78 -39.17 -14.30
N CYS A 152 1.23 -39.28 -13.09
CA CYS A 152 1.94 -39.82 -11.92
C CYS A 152 1.55 -41.25 -11.53
N GLY A 153 0.52 -41.83 -12.17
CA GLY A 153 -0.02 -43.16 -11.85
C GLY A 153 -0.85 -43.23 -10.57
N GLY A 154 -1.07 -42.12 -9.88
CA GLY A 154 -1.80 -42.07 -8.61
C GLY A 154 -3.33 -42.15 -8.77
N TYR A 155 -4.01 -42.69 -7.75
CA TYR A 155 -5.49 -42.81 -7.67
C TYR A 155 -6.08 -42.05 -6.46
N ASP A 156 -5.26 -41.31 -5.73
CA ASP A 156 -5.59 -40.68 -4.45
C ASP A 156 -6.24 -39.29 -4.59
N SER A 157 -6.26 -38.70 -5.79
CA SER A 157 -6.71 -37.32 -6.04
C SER A 157 -7.62 -37.23 -7.28
N PRO A 158 -8.61 -36.31 -7.31
CA PRO A 158 -9.41 -36.07 -8.50
C PRO A 158 -8.54 -35.65 -9.67
N THR A 159 -8.95 -36.01 -10.88
CA THR A 159 -8.29 -35.67 -12.13
C THR A 159 -9.17 -34.84 -13.04
N THR A 160 -8.56 -33.99 -13.86
CA THR A 160 -9.24 -33.34 -15.00
C THR A 160 -8.42 -33.53 -16.27
N GLN A 161 -8.99 -33.19 -17.42
CA GLN A 161 -8.30 -33.37 -18.70
C GLN A 161 -7.13 -32.38 -18.83
N LEU A 162 -6.00 -32.83 -19.36
CA LEU A 162 -4.82 -31.97 -19.56
C LEU A 162 -5.14 -30.72 -20.39
N GLY A 163 -5.97 -30.85 -21.43
CA GLY A 163 -6.40 -29.72 -22.25
C GLY A 163 -7.14 -28.66 -21.43
N GLU A 164 -8.07 -29.08 -20.56
CA GLU A 164 -8.80 -28.14 -19.68
C GLU A 164 -7.84 -27.45 -18.68
N ILE A 165 -6.80 -28.14 -18.20
CA ILE A 165 -5.78 -27.54 -17.34
C ILE A 165 -4.99 -26.47 -18.11
N CYS A 166 -4.58 -26.75 -19.35
CA CYS A 166 -3.87 -25.80 -20.19
C CYS A 166 -4.74 -24.57 -20.49
N GLU A 167 -6.00 -24.76 -20.89
CA GLU A 167 -6.95 -23.67 -21.11
C GLU A 167 -7.17 -22.83 -19.84
N PHE A 168 -7.26 -23.49 -18.66
CA PHE A 168 -7.34 -22.79 -17.38
C PHE A 168 -6.09 -21.95 -17.08
N ILE A 169 -4.89 -22.50 -17.31
CA ILE A 169 -3.62 -21.80 -17.11
C ILE A 169 -3.52 -20.59 -18.03
N GLU A 170 -3.80 -20.76 -19.33
CA GLU A 170 -3.72 -19.71 -20.34
C GLU A 170 -4.71 -18.56 -20.05
N GLY A 171 -5.96 -18.88 -19.70
CA GLY A 171 -6.95 -17.87 -19.33
C GLY A 171 -6.56 -17.06 -18.10
N HIS A 172 -5.71 -17.60 -17.21
CA HIS A 172 -5.16 -16.87 -16.07
C HIS A 172 -3.93 -16.03 -16.43
N ILE A 173 -3.10 -16.48 -17.36
CA ILE A 173 -1.97 -15.70 -17.89
C ILE A 173 -2.49 -14.39 -18.53
N GLU A 174 -3.58 -14.44 -19.29
CA GLU A 174 -4.19 -13.25 -19.92
C GLU A 174 -4.56 -12.13 -18.92
N LYS A 175 -4.74 -12.45 -17.63
CA LYS A 175 -5.02 -11.45 -16.58
C LYS A 175 -3.82 -10.55 -16.28
N PHE A 176 -2.59 -11.05 -16.45
CA PHE A 176 -1.37 -10.36 -15.99
C PHE A 176 -0.33 -10.13 -17.08
N TRP A 177 -0.43 -10.83 -18.22
CA TRP A 177 0.42 -10.64 -19.40
C TRP A 177 -0.43 -10.25 -20.61
N GLY A 178 0.15 -9.43 -21.48
CA GLY A 178 -0.46 -9.03 -22.75
C GLY A 178 -0.02 -9.94 -23.90
N ARG A 179 -0.84 -10.08 -24.94
CA ARG A 179 -0.38 -10.68 -26.20
C ARG A 179 0.53 -9.70 -26.94
N ALA A 180 1.75 -10.12 -27.27
CA ALA A 180 2.73 -9.28 -27.97
C ALA A 180 2.19 -8.81 -29.32
N ALA A 181 1.48 -9.68 -30.04
CA ALA A 181 0.85 -9.37 -31.32
C ALA A 181 -0.17 -8.21 -31.26
N GLU A 182 -0.81 -8.03 -30.11
CA GLU A 182 -1.85 -7.02 -29.91
C GLU A 182 -1.29 -5.71 -29.35
N GLN A 183 -0.21 -5.79 -28.57
CA GLN A 183 0.25 -4.66 -27.78
C GLN A 183 1.59 -4.10 -28.26
N LEU A 184 2.53 -4.95 -28.70
CA LEU A 184 3.87 -4.50 -29.09
C LEU A 184 3.95 -4.10 -30.56
N PRO A 185 4.68 -3.02 -30.89
CA PRO A 185 5.09 -2.76 -32.25
C PRO A 185 5.96 -3.90 -32.78
N TYR A 186 5.81 -4.22 -34.07
CA TYR A 186 6.63 -5.23 -34.75
C TYR A 186 7.47 -4.58 -35.85
N GLU A 187 8.79 -4.78 -35.81
CA GLU A 187 9.71 -4.36 -36.85
C GLU A 187 10.64 -5.51 -37.23
N SER A 188 10.40 -6.09 -38.41
CA SER A 188 11.16 -7.21 -38.95
C SER A 188 12.66 -6.92 -39.08
N ALA A 189 13.04 -5.69 -39.44
CA ALA A 189 14.43 -5.31 -39.63
C ALA A 189 15.21 -5.24 -38.30
N GLU A 190 14.50 -5.01 -37.19
CA GLU A 190 15.05 -4.86 -35.84
C GLU A 190 14.85 -6.14 -34.99
N GLY A 191 14.51 -7.26 -35.62
CA GLY A 191 14.41 -8.56 -34.95
C GLY A 191 13.03 -8.91 -34.39
N GLY A 192 11.96 -8.20 -34.78
CA GLY A 192 10.58 -8.55 -34.46
C GLY A 192 9.91 -7.60 -33.46
N TYR A 193 9.27 -8.17 -32.43
CA TYR A 193 8.54 -7.39 -31.43
C TYR A 193 9.44 -6.44 -30.65
N GLN A 194 8.97 -5.22 -30.44
CA GLN A 194 9.70 -4.16 -29.76
C GLN A 194 9.33 -4.12 -28.27
N GLY A 195 9.93 -5.02 -27.48
CA GLY A 195 9.68 -5.16 -26.05
C GLY A 195 10.31 -6.44 -25.50
N SER A 196 10.09 -6.69 -24.20
CA SER A 196 10.36 -8.02 -23.66
C SER A 196 9.22 -8.96 -24.04
N THR A 197 9.58 -10.15 -24.50
CA THR A 197 8.63 -11.19 -24.91
C THR A 197 8.95 -12.51 -24.26
N TRP A 198 7.93 -13.31 -24.04
CA TRP A 198 8.02 -14.66 -23.47
C TRP A 198 7.10 -15.61 -24.21
N ASP A 199 7.46 -16.88 -24.29
CA ASP A 199 6.51 -17.92 -24.66
C ASP A 199 5.65 -18.36 -23.45
N THR A 200 4.55 -19.09 -23.72
CA THR A 200 3.64 -19.53 -22.66
C THR A 200 4.33 -20.43 -21.63
N ALA A 201 5.27 -21.28 -22.04
CA ALA A 201 5.96 -22.20 -21.13
C ALA A 201 6.94 -21.46 -20.22
N GLU A 202 7.65 -20.46 -20.74
CA GLU A 202 8.51 -19.54 -19.97
C GLU A 202 7.70 -18.83 -18.88
N ILE A 203 6.51 -18.30 -19.19
CA ILE A 203 5.65 -17.68 -18.18
C ILE A 203 5.26 -18.69 -17.10
N VAL A 204 4.77 -19.87 -17.47
CA VAL A 204 4.26 -20.86 -16.52
C VAL A 204 5.36 -21.38 -15.59
N PHE A 205 6.50 -21.76 -16.15
CA PHE A 205 7.52 -22.50 -15.41
C PHE A 205 8.69 -21.66 -14.92
N GLU A 206 8.97 -20.50 -15.54
CA GLU A 206 10.07 -19.63 -15.13
C GLU A 206 9.62 -18.38 -14.40
N ASP A 207 8.54 -17.71 -14.84
CA ASP A 207 8.08 -16.47 -14.19
C ASP A 207 7.10 -16.74 -13.04
N ILE A 208 6.03 -17.49 -13.32
CA ILE A 208 5.05 -17.94 -12.31
C ILE A 208 5.67 -19.03 -11.40
N CYS A 209 6.64 -19.80 -11.91
CA CYS A 209 7.30 -20.89 -11.20
C CYS A 209 6.36 -22.03 -10.77
N VAL A 210 5.49 -22.53 -11.66
CA VAL A 210 4.63 -23.69 -11.36
C VAL A 210 5.47 -24.94 -11.08
N GLU A 211 5.39 -25.44 -9.84
CA GLU A 211 6.07 -26.67 -9.45
C GLU A 211 5.20 -27.91 -9.63
N LEU A 212 5.81 -28.98 -10.16
CA LEU A 212 5.18 -30.28 -10.42
C LEU A 212 5.74 -31.38 -9.49
N PRO A 213 5.36 -31.43 -8.21
CA PRO A 213 6.02 -32.25 -7.19
C PRO A 213 5.97 -33.77 -7.43
N ARG A 214 5.03 -34.26 -8.26
CA ARG A 214 4.92 -35.69 -8.61
C ARG A 214 5.53 -36.05 -9.96
N ASP A 215 6.08 -35.08 -10.69
CA ASP A 215 6.65 -35.31 -12.01
C ASP A 215 8.16 -35.58 -11.96
N LYS A 216 8.54 -36.79 -11.54
CA LYS A 216 9.95 -37.16 -11.40
C LYS A 216 10.69 -37.31 -12.72
N THR A 217 9.97 -37.55 -13.82
CA THR A 217 10.55 -37.87 -15.13
C THR A 217 10.44 -36.71 -16.12
N GLY A 218 9.83 -35.59 -15.73
CA GLY A 218 9.51 -34.48 -16.64
C GLY A 218 8.41 -34.84 -17.64
N ARG A 219 7.64 -35.89 -17.41
CA ARG A 219 6.62 -36.37 -18.36
C ARG A 219 5.43 -35.42 -18.40
N LEU A 220 5.00 -34.94 -17.24
CA LEU A 220 3.91 -33.97 -17.16
C LEU A 220 4.36 -32.59 -17.65
N TYR A 221 5.57 -32.15 -17.29
CA TYR A 221 6.16 -30.93 -17.80
C TYR A 221 6.14 -30.89 -19.32
N ASN A 222 6.71 -31.91 -19.97
CA ASN A 222 6.72 -31.98 -21.43
C ASN A 222 5.31 -32.01 -22.01
N ALA A 223 4.38 -32.72 -21.38
CA ALA A 223 2.99 -32.77 -21.83
C ALA A 223 2.30 -31.41 -21.81
N ILE A 224 2.49 -30.65 -20.71
CA ILE A 224 1.94 -29.30 -20.58
C ILE A 224 2.58 -28.41 -21.65
N VAL A 225 3.90 -28.41 -21.79
CA VAL A 225 4.61 -27.59 -22.79
C VAL A 225 4.13 -27.89 -24.22
N HIS A 226 3.85 -29.15 -24.57
CA HIS A 226 3.32 -29.51 -25.90
C HIS A 226 1.83 -29.18 -26.08
N ALA A 227 1.07 -29.08 -24.98
CA ALA A 227 -0.37 -28.83 -25.00
C ALA A 227 -0.72 -27.34 -24.88
N LEU A 228 0.17 -26.52 -24.32
CA LEU A 228 0.03 -25.06 -24.28
C LEU A 228 0.10 -24.47 -25.70
N ASP A 229 -0.64 -23.40 -25.92
CA ASP A 229 -0.61 -22.63 -27.15
C ASP A 229 0.74 -21.90 -27.31
N ASP A 230 1.25 -21.88 -28.55
CA ASP A 230 2.47 -21.19 -28.98
C ASP A 230 2.22 -19.67 -29.14
N GLU A 231 1.76 -19.05 -28.05
CA GLU A 231 1.49 -17.62 -27.95
C GLU A 231 2.73 -16.86 -27.49
N VAL A 232 2.91 -15.64 -28.03
CA VAL A 232 4.00 -14.74 -27.62
C VAL A 232 3.43 -13.64 -26.74
N TRP A 233 3.87 -13.63 -25.50
CA TRP A 233 3.40 -12.72 -24.47
C TRP A 233 4.35 -11.53 -24.28
N CYS A 234 3.84 -10.46 -23.70
CA CYS A 234 4.60 -9.28 -23.28
C CYS A 234 4.09 -8.76 -21.92
N ASP A 235 4.75 -7.73 -21.38
CA ASP A 235 4.22 -6.99 -20.24
C ASP A 235 2.79 -6.49 -20.57
N TYR A 236 1.86 -6.63 -19.63
CA TYR A 236 0.48 -6.19 -19.80
C TYR A 236 0.37 -4.66 -19.84
N ASP A 237 -0.28 -4.13 -20.88
CA ASP A 237 -0.34 -2.69 -21.18
C ASP A 237 1.05 -2.06 -21.12
N TRP A 238 1.97 -2.57 -21.95
CA TRP A 238 3.43 -2.28 -21.93
C TRP A 238 3.83 -0.79 -21.94
N LEU A 239 2.91 0.11 -22.28
CA LEU A 239 3.11 1.56 -22.25
C LEU A 239 2.85 2.19 -20.88
N SER A 240 2.35 1.41 -19.92
CA SER A 240 1.97 1.84 -18.59
C SER A 240 2.61 0.95 -17.52
N LEU A 241 2.67 1.47 -16.30
CA LEU A 241 3.06 0.71 -15.13
C LEU A 241 1.90 -0.11 -14.60
N ASP A 242 2.23 -1.24 -13.99
CA ASP A 242 1.30 -1.91 -13.10
C ASP A 242 0.83 -0.96 -12.00
N GLU A 243 -0.45 -1.05 -11.67
CA GLU A 243 -1.10 -0.14 -10.72
C GLU A 243 -0.40 -0.14 -9.35
N ASP A 244 0.08 -1.30 -8.88
CA ASP A 244 0.80 -1.40 -7.61
C ASP A 244 2.16 -0.67 -7.65
N VAL A 245 2.85 -0.71 -8.78
CA VAL A 245 4.10 0.02 -9.03
C VAL A 245 3.84 1.52 -9.12
N ALA A 246 2.78 1.94 -9.83
CA ALA A 246 2.37 3.34 -9.94
C ALA A 246 1.98 3.93 -8.57
N LEU A 247 1.17 3.20 -7.78
CA LEU A 247 0.77 3.58 -6.43
C LEU A 247 1.95 3.63 -5.48
N LYS A 248 2.85 2.64 -5.52
CA LYS A 248 4.06 2.63 -4.68
C LYS A 248 4.99 3.80 -5.00
N THR A 249 5.25 4.05 -6.28
CA THR A 249 6.08 5.18 -6.71
C THR A 249 5.46 6.52 -6.29
N SER A 250 4.13 6.63 -6.38
CA SER A 250 3.39 7.81 -5.94
C SER A 250 3.42 7.96 -4.41
N TRP A 251 3.37 6.86 -3.66
CA TRP A 251 3.51 6.82 -2.21
C TRP A 251 4.89 7.28 -1.72
N GLU A 252 5.96 6.82 -2.36
CA GLU A 252 7.32 7.26 -2.06
C GLU A 252 7.46 8.78 -2.27
N ARG A 253 6.90 9.30 -3.38
CA ARG A 253 6.90 10.72 -3.68
C ARG A 253 6.02 11.53 -2.71
N PHE A 254 4.87 11.00 -2.32
CA PHE A 254 4.01 11.59 -1.29
C PHE A 254 4.77 11.73 0.04
N CYS A 255 5.49 10.68 0.45
CA CYS A 255 6.32 10.71 1.64
C CYS A 255 7.37 11.84 1.58
N GLU A 256 8.10 11.95 0.48
CA GLU A 256 9.10 13.01 0.28
C GLU A 256 8.48 14.43 0.35
N ILE A 257 7.32 14.64 -0.27
CA ILE A 257 6.63 15.93 -0.27
C ILE A 257 6.23 16.32 1.16
N VAL A 258 5.58 15.41 1.88
CA VAL A 258 5.05 15.67 3.23
C VAL A 258 6.19 15.84 4.24
N LYS A 259 7.25 15.04 4.13
CA LYS A 259 8.41 15.13 5.01
C LYS A 259 9.20 16.42 4.80
N HIS A 260 9.49 16.78 3.55
CA HIS A 260 10.54 17.74 3.22
C HIS A 260 10.09 18.98 2.43
N GLN A 261 8.84 19.07 1.98
CA GLN A 261 8.40 20.16 1.10
C GLN A 261 7.15 20.91 1.58
N ARG A 262 5.98 20.24 1.63
CA ARG A 262 4.67 20.89 1.89
C ARG A 262 3.72 19.95 2.64
N ARG A 263 3.02 20.50 3.64
CA ARG A 263 2.15 19.74 4.57
C ARG A 263 0.67 20.14 4.60
N PHE A 264 0.31 21.30 4.06
CA PHE A 264 -1.08 21.80 4.11
C PHE A 264 -1.73 21.89 2.73
N PHE A 265 -1.03 22.49 1.76
CA PHE A 265 -1.54 22.72 0.40
C PHE A 265 -0.82 21.83 -0.61
N PHE A 266 -0.93 20.51 -0.44
CA PHE A 266 -0.19 19.51 -1.21
C PHE A 266 -1.06 18.59 -2.08
N HIS A 267 -2.39 18.65 -1.98
CA HIS A 267 -3.30 17.71 -2.65
C HIS A 267 -3.08 17.58 -4.16
N SER A 268 -2.75 18.68 -4.85
CA SER A 268 -2.50 18.70 -6.29
C SER A 268 -1.03 18.46 -6.69
N LEU A 269 -0.18 18.06 -5.74
CA LEU A 269 1.25 17.80 -5.97
C LEU A 269 1.50 16.31 -6.14
N GLY A 270 2.73 15.95 -6.47
CA GLY A 270 3.15 14.55 -6.52
C GLY A 270 2.86 13.88 -7.85
N GLY A 271 1.86 14.29 -8.61
CA GLY A 271 1.56 13.60 -9.86
C GLY A 271 0.61 14.35 -10.77
N ASN A 272 0.43 13.79 -11.97
CA ASN A 272 -0.60 14.18 -12.91
C ASN A 272 -1.70 13.13 -12.87
N ASP A 273 -2.89 13.46 -12.37
CA ASP A 273 -4.01 12.52 -12.29
C ASP A 273 -4.58 12.13 -13.68
N GLU A 274 -4.15 12.79 -14.76
CA GLU A 274 -4.45 12.39 -16.14
C GLU A 274 -3.50 11.29 -16.66
N ASP A 275 -2.39 11.05 -15.97
CA ASP A 275 -1.41 10.02 -16.28
C ASP A 275 -1.72 8.75 -15.47
N ARG A 276 -1.86 7.61 -16.15
CA ARG A 276 -2.18 6.32 -15.50
C ARG A 276 -1.08 5.88 -14.52
N ASP A 277 0.15 6.32 -14.76
CA ASP A 277 1.33 5.91 -14.00
C ASP A 277 1.61 6.82 -12.79
N SER A 278 0.75 7.82 -12.55
CA SER A 278 1.03 8.84 -11.55
C SER A 278 -0.22 9.27 -10.79
N TYR A 279 -0.09 9.34 -9.47
CA TYR A 279 -1.13 9.88 -8.60
C TYR A 279 -0.64 11.18 -7.97
N SER A 280 -1.48 12.21 -8.01
CA SER A 280 -1.36 13.33 -7.07
C SER A 280 -1.54 12.86 -5.63
N CYS A 281 -1.04 13.62 -4.67
CA CYS A 281 -1.19 13.26 -3.26
C CYS A 281 -2.67 13.09 -2.86
N GLY A 282 -3.56 13.93 -3.41
CA GLY A 282 -4.99 13.85 -3.12
C GLY A 282 -5.68 12.66 -3.78
N SER A 283 -5.28 12.26 -4.99
CA SER A 283 -5.83 11.05 -5.63
C SER A 283 -5.28 9.78 -4.99
N LEU A 284 -4.01 9.76 -4.59
CA LEU A 284 -3.40 8.66 -3.85
C LEU A 284 -4.12 8.38 -2.53
N LEU A 285 -4.40 9.42 -1.74
CA LEU A 285 -5.13 9.28 -0.47
C LEU A 285 -6.54 8.71 -0.69
N ARG A 286 -7.23 9.16 -1.77
CA ARG A 286 -8.53 8.62 -2.17
C ARG A 286 -8.44 7.16 -2.61
N ALA A 287 -7.42 6.80 -3.40
CA ALA A 287 -7.18 5.44 -3.84
C ALA A 287 -6.95 4.50 -2.64
N ILE A 288 -6.13 4.90 -1.66
CA ILE A 288 -5.92 4.14 -0.41
C ILE A 288 -7.26 3.91 0.31
N ALA A 289 -8.10 4.95 0.45
CA ALA A 289 -9.39 4.83 1.12
C ALA A 289 -10.35 3.91 0.35
N GLN A 290 -10.48 4.10 -0.96
CA GLN A 290 -11.36 3.30 -1.82
C GLN A 290 -10.96 1.83 -1.86
N MET A 291 -9.67 1.54 -2.05
CA MET A 291 -9.16 0.17 -2.04
C MET A 291 -9.34 -0.49 -0.66
N SER A 292 -9.18 0.27 0.44
CA SER A 292 -9.40 -0.24 1.78
C SER A 292 -10.86 -0.66 2.02
N ASP A 293 -11.81 0.05 1.42
CA ASP A 293 -13.25 -0.28 1.49
C ASP A 293 -13.56 -1.49 0.61
N GLN A 294 -13.17 -1.44 -0.68
CA GLN A 294 -13.42 -2.48 -1.67
C GLN A 294 -12.84 -3.85 -1.27
N LEU A 295 -11.65 -3.86 -0.66
CA LEU A 295 -10.97 -5.09 -0.23
C LEU A 295 -11.35 -5.53 1.19
N GLY A 296 -12.40 -4.93 1.78
CA GLY A 296 -12.96 -5.36 3.07
C GLY A 296 -12.03 -5.17 4.27
N LEU A 297 -11.14 -4.16 4.23
CA LEU A 297 -10.25 -3.86 5.36
C LEU A 297 -10.96 -3.11 6.50
N ILE A 298 -12.15 -2.55 6.25
CA ILE A 298 -12.95 -1.87 7.25
C ILE A 298 -13.79 -2.90 8.00
N ARG A 299 -13.44 -3.15 9.26
CA ARG A 299 -14.10 -4.15 10.12
C ARG A 299 -14.85 -3.50 11.25
N LYS A 300 -15.92 -4.15 11.68
CA LYS A 300 -16.73 -3.71 12.83
C LYS A 300 -16.22 -4.36 14.11
N LEU A 301 -15.80 -3.56 15.08
CA LEU A 301 -15.63 -4.03 16.46
C LEU A 301 -17.00 -4.10 17.13
N PRO A 302 -17.44 -5.27 17.64
CA PRO A 302 -18.76 -5.42 18.22
C PRO A 302 -18.89 -4.63 19.53
N PRO A 303 -20.12 -4.30 19.96
CA PRO A 303 -20.37 -3.80 21.31
C PRO A 303 -19.90 -4.83 22.36
N GLY A 304 -19.44 -4.34 23.51
CA GLY A 304 -18.90 -5.19 24.58
C GLY A 304 -17.40 -5.49 24.48
N THR A 305 -16.74 -5.12 23.38
CA THR A 305 -15.28 -5.28 23.20
C THR A 305 -14.51 -4.50 24.26
N LEU A 306 -13.57 -5.17 24.94
CA LEU A 306 -12.71 -4.57 25.96
C LEU A 306 -11.43 -4.01 25.34
N LEU A 307 -11.10 -2.77 25.66
CA LEU A 307 -9.93 -2.04 25.17
C LEU A 307 -9.17 -1.43 26.34
N TRP A 308 -7.85 -1.52 26.33
CA TRP A 308 -7.01 -1.22 27.49
C TRP A 308 -6.02 -0.12 27.19
N ARG A 309 -5.90 0.86 28.09
CA ARG A 309 -4.88 1.92 27.96
C ARG A 309 -4.00 1.98 29.19
N ALA A 310 -2.70 1.87 28.98
CA ALA A 310 -1.71 1.99 30.04
C ALA A 310 -1.27 3.45 30.23
N ARG A 311 -1.03 3.81 31.49
CA ARG A 311 -0.54 5.10 31.97
C ARG A 311 0.61 4.84 32.94
N PRO A 312 1.87 4.86 32.47
CA PRO A 312 3.04 4.61 33.32
C PRO A 312 3.35 5.80 34.24
N ASP A 313 2.84 6.99 33.91
CA ASP A 313 3.05 8.25 34.61
C ASP A 313 2.23 8.37 35.91
N ILE A 314 1.23 7.52 36.11
CA ILE A 314 0.39 7.52 37.31
C ILE A 314 1.07 6.79 38.47
N LYS A 315 1.58 7.56 39.44
CA LYS A 315 2.23 7.04 40.66
C LYS A 315 1.29 6.19 41.53
N ARG A 316 1.87 5.27 42.31
CA ARG A 316 1.14 4.47 43.31
C ARG A 316 0.49 5.38 44.36
N GLY A 317 -0.73 5.03 44.78
CA GLY A 317 -1.49 5.79 45.79
C GLY A 317 -2.29 6.98 45.25
N LYS A 318 -2.07 7.43 44.01
CA LYS A 318 -2.96 8.43 43.39
C LYS A 318 -4.33 7.82 43.06
N SER A 319 -5.38 8.52 43.46
CA SER A 319 -6.73 8.32 42.91
C SER A 319 -6.71 8.59 41.40
N VAL A 320 -7.49 7.81 40.66
CA VAL A 320 -7.62 7.93 39.21
C VAL A 320 -9.09 7.97 38.85
N THR A 321 -9.39 8.69 37.79
CA THR A 321 -10.72 8.79 37.18
C THR A 321 -10.67 8.22 35.77
N TRP A 322 -11.82 8.00 35.15
CA TRP A 322 -11.88 7.61 33.75
C TRP A 322 -11.18 8.60 32.81
N ARG A 323 -11.17 9.90 33.16
CA ARG A 323 -10.53 10.98 32.39
C ARG A 323 -9.02 10.76 32.27
N ASP A 324 -8.39 10.12 33.26
CA ASP A 324 -6.97 9.77 33.22
C ASP A 324 -6.66 8.68 32.17
N PHE A 325 -7.66 7.96 31.68
CA PHE A 325 -7.50 6.94 30.64
C PHE A 325 -8.12 7.36 29.30
N GLY A 326 -8.77 8.53 29.24
CA GLY A 326 -9.28 9.15 28.01
C GLY A 326 -8.18 9.86 27.20
N PRO A 327 -8.45 10.30 25.96
CA PRO A 327 -7.47 11.00 25.12
C PRO A 327 -6.86 12.19 25.88
N PRO A 328 -5.58 12.54 25.61
CA PRO A 328 -4.96 13.67 26.29
C PRO A 328 -5.74 14.97 25.99
N PRO A 329 -5.85 15.91 26.94
CA PRO A 329 -6.40 17.24 26.65
C PRO A 329 -5.61 17.92 25.53
N LYS A 330 -6.28 18.76 24.74
CA LYS A 330 -5.71 19.37 23.52
C LYS A 330 -4.42 20.15 23.84
N GLU A 331 -4.37 20.80 25.00
CA GLU A 331 -3.24 21.63 25.46
C GLU A 331 -2.01 20.79 25.86
N PHE A 332 -2.21 19.49 26.12
CA PHE A 332 -1.15 18.56 26.55
C PHE A 332 -0.87 17.46 25.52
N ALA A 333 -1.51 17.50 24.35
CA ALA A 333 -1.28 16.58 23.24
C ALA A 333 0.03 16.91 22.49
N ASN A 334 1.13 17.11 23.21
CA ASN A 334 2.40 17.63 22.66
C ASN A 334 3.28 16.53 22.02
N GLN A 335 2.92 15.27 22.18
CA GLN A 335 3.67 14.13 21.64
C GLN A 335 3.23 13.83 20.20
N SER A 336 4.22 13.70 19.32
CA SER A 336 4.02 13.23 17.95
C SER A 336 3.96 11.71 17.95
N ASN A 337 2.78 11.14 17.66
CA ASN A 337 2.60 9.69 17.56
C ASN A 337 2.44 9.28 16.10
N ARG A 338 2.50 7.98 15.83
CA ARG A 338 2.40 7.43 14.47
C ARG A 338 1.16 7.89 13.70
N MET A 339 0.02 7.99 14.37
CA MET A 339 -1.28 8.25 13.72
C MET A 339 -1.80 9.65 13.97
N ASN A 340 -1.16 10.47 14.82
CA ASN A 340 -1.58 11.86 15.05
C ASN A 340 -0.38 12.79 15.26
N PRO A 341 -0.40 14.00 14.68
CA PRO A 341 0.57 15.03 15.01
C PRO A 341 0.30 15.62 16.40
N PRO A 342 1.28 16.36 16.95
CA PRO A 342 1.06 17.18 18.14
C PRO A 342 -0.12 18.15 17.97
N GLY A 343 -0.92 18.32 19.02
CA GLY A 343 -2.11 19.18 19.04
C GLY A 343 -3.41 18.48 18.62
N ILE A 344 -3.33 17.30 17.99
CA ILE A 344 -4.51 16.53 17.56
C ILE A 344 -4.62 15.26 18.41
N PRO A 345 -5.47 15.23 19.45
CA PRO A 345 -5.54 14.08 20.33
C PRO A 345 -6.11 12.83 19.63
N MET A 346 -5.52 11.68 19.95
CA MET A 346 -6.04 10.34 19.66
C MET A 346 -5.92 9.48 20.91
N MET A 347 -6.80 8.49 21.02
CA MET A 347 -6.76 7.52 22.12
C MET A 347 -6.16 6.22 21.63
N TYR A 348 -4.94 5.92 22.11
CA TYR A 348 -4.30 4.63 21.86
C TYR A 348 -4.72 3.60 22.91
N VAL A 349 -5.25 2.48 22.44
CA VAL A 349 -5.68 1.34 23.27
C VAL A 349 -5.12 0.04 22.72
N ALA A 350 -4.99 -0.96 23.57
CA ALA A 350 -4.57 -2.31 23.21
C ALA A 350 -5.69 -3.33 23.50
N SER A 351 -5.57 -4.50 22.88
CA SER A 351 -6.50 -5.62 23.04
C SER A 351 -6.43 -6.31 24.40
N SER A 352 -5.38 -6.08 25.17
CA SER A 352 -5.19 -6.65 26.50
C SER A 352 -4.45 -5.70 27.43
N ALA A 353 -4.65 -5.86 28.75
CA ALA A 353 -3.97 -5.06 29.75
C ALA A 353 -2.44 -5.25 29.72
N THR A 354 -1.99 -6.50 29.54
CA THR A 354 -0.57 -6.84 29.45
C THR A 354 0.06 -6.26 28.19
N GLY A 355 -0.63 -6.32 27.04
CA GLY A 355 -0.22 -5.66 25.81
C GLY A 355 -0.09 -4.15 25.97
N ALA A 356 -1.09 -3.50 26.59
CA ALA A 356 -1.05 -2.07 26.86
C ALA A 356 0.18 -1.67 27.69
N THR A 357 0.50 -2.42 28.75
CA THR A 357 1.67 -2.14 29.59
C THR A 357 2.98 -2.33 28.83
N LYS A 358 3.11 -3.41 28.05
CA LYS A 358 4.30 -3.69 27.24
C LYS A 358 4.60 -2.57 26.23
N GLU A 359 3.57 -2.00 25.60
CA GLU A 359 3.72 -0.86 24.65
C GLU A 359 4.31 0.40 25.30
N THR A 360 4.13 0.57 26.61
CA THR A 360 4.74 1.70 27.35
C THR A 360 6.23 1.49 27.65
N ARG A 361 6.75 0.27 27.41
CA ARG A 361 8.11 -0.16 27.81
C ARG A 361 8.39 0.00 29.32
N ALA A 362 7.34 0.11 30.13
CA ALA A 362 7.44 0.20 31.58
C ALA A 362 7.23 -1.17 32.23
N THR A 363 7.89 -1.40 33.38
CA THR A 363 7.75 -2.64 34.16
C THR A 363 6.38 -2.76 34.83
N SER A 364 5.77 -1.63 35.18
CA SER A 364 4.42 -1.59 35.76
C SER A 364 3.71 -0.31 35.33
N SER A 365 2.41 -0.40 35.08
CA SER A 365 1.57 0.72 34.68
C SER A 365 0.21 0.65 35.35
N ARG A 366 -0.44 1.80 35.51
CA ARG A 366 -1.89 1.82 35.77
C ARG A 366 -2.60 1.63 34.43
N VAL A 367 -3.55 0.71 34.35
CA VAL A 367 -4.23 0.38 33.09
C VAL A 367 -5.73 0.56 33.23
N GLY A 368 -6.32 1.39 32.39
CA GLY A 368 -7.77 1.62 32.31
C GLY A 368 -8.41 0.70 31.29
N CYS A 369 -9.57 0.16 31.63
CA CYS A 369 -10.39 -0.71 30.79
C CYS A 369 -11.60 0.06 30.26
N TRP A 370 -11.79 -0.01 28.96
CA TRP A 370 -12.90 0.57 28.23
C TRP A 370 -13.71 -0.52 27.56
N ARG A 371 -15.02 -0.32 27.44
CA ARG A 371 -15.94 -1.22 26.76
C ARG A 371 -16.68 -0.47 25.66
N THR A 372 -16.69 -1.01 24.44
CA THR A 372 -17.49 -0.47 23.34
C THR A 372 -18.99 -0.62 23.62
N LEU A 373 -19.78 0.37 23.22
CA LEU A 373 -21.23 0.44 23.47
C LEU A 373 -22.07 0.26 22.21
N ARG A 374 -21.45 0.49 21.05
CA ARG A 374 -21.98 0.23 19.72
C ARG A 374 -20.90 -0.45 18.88
N GLU A 375 -21.30 -0.87 17.68
CA GLU A 375 -20.33 -1.22 16.65
C GLU A 375 -19.42 -0.03 16.36
N ALA A 376 -18.11 -0.27 16.31
CA ALA A 376 -17.12 0.72 15.91
C ALA A 376 -16.46 0.31 14.60
N ARG A 377 -16.40 1.22 13.62
CA ARG A 377 -15.84 0.98 12.29
C ARG A 377 -14.34 1.21 12.31
N ILE A 378 -13.55 0.17 12.13
CA ILE A 378 -12.09 0.22 12.27
C ILE A 378 -11.43 -0.21 10.98
N LEU A 379 -10.50 0.62 10.47
CA LEU A 379 -9.59 0.18 9.43
C LEU A 379 -8.61 -0.84 10.04
N ASP A 380 -8.70 -2.10 9.62
CA ASP A 380 -7.93 -3.20 10.17
C ASP A 380 -6.66 -3.48 9.37
N LEU A 381 -5.54 -2.87 9.78
CA LEU A 381 -4.21 -3.10 9.22
C LEU A 381 -3.44 -4.22 9.95
N ARG A 382 -4.10 -5.04 10.77
CA ARG A 382 -3.43 -6.12 11.52
C ARG A 382 -3.04 -7.27 10.61
N ASN A 383 -3.99 -7.72 9.78
CA ASN A 383 -3.85 -8.86 8.88
C ASN A 383 -4.64 -8.54 7.61
N LEU A 384 -3.95 -8.00 6.62
CA LEU A 384 -4.54 -7.86 5.29
C LEU A 384 -4.73 -9.26 4.68
N PRO A 385 -5.69 -9.42 3.76
CA PRO A 385 -5.82 -10.64 2.97
C PRO A 385 -4.48 -11.01 2.32
N ALA A 386 -4.24 -12.32 2.19
CA ALA A 386 -3.12 -12.79 1.39
C ALA A 386 -3.27 -12.29 -0.05
N ILE A 387 -2.14 -12.00 -0.69
CA ILE A 387 -2.14 -11.64 -2.10
C ILE A 387 -2.62 -12.88 -2.87
N PRO A 388 -3.67 -12.78 -3.70
CA PRO A 388 -4.17 -13.90 -4.48
C PRO A 388 -3.08 -14.46 -5.40
N GLY A 389 -3.10 -15.78 -5.61
CA GLY A 389 -2.18 -16.43 -6.54
C GLY A 389 -2.52 -16.10 -8.00
N PRO A 390 -1.59 -16.37 -8.93
CA PRO A 390 -1.76 -16.07 -10.35
C PRO A 390 -2.92 -16.84 -10.99
N PHE A 391 -3.27 -18.01 -10.44
CA PHE A 391 -4.38 -18.85 -10.91
C PHE A 391 -5.66 -18.70 -10.08
N SER A 392 -5.74 -17.66 -9.25
CA SER A 392 -6.95 -17.39 -8.48
C SER A 392 -8.01 -16.67 -9.32
N ASP A 393 -9.27 -16.73 -8.86
CA ASP A 393 -10.39 -16.02 -9.46
C ASP A 393 -10.35 -14.50 -9.22
N ALA A 394 -9.40 -14.00 -8.42
CA ALA A 394 -9.26 -12.58 -8.17
C ALA A 394 -8.95 -11.82 -9.46
N THR A 395 -9.51 -10.63 -9.58
CA THR A 395 -9.19 -9.72 -10.68
C THR A 395 -7.77 -9.20 -10.55
N ARG A 396 -7.19 -8.78 -11.68
CA ARG A 396 -5.88 -8.11 -11.70
C ARG A 396 -5.84 -6.92 -10.75
N GLN A 397 -6.90 -6.10 -10.75
CA GLN A 397 -7.01 -4.91 -9.91
C GLN A 397 -7.01 -5.26 -8.41
N GLU A 398 -7.75 -6.29 -7.99
CA GLU A 398 -7.74 -6.74 -6.60
C GLU A 398 -6.35 -7.22 -6.16
N THR A 399 -5.68 -8.00 -7.01
CA THR A 399 -4.33 -8.53 -6.73
C THR A 399 -3.29 -7.42 -6.63
N LEU A 400 -3.27 -6.48 -7.57
CA LEU A 400 -2.36 -5.33 -7.55
C LEU A 400 -2.66 -4.39 -6.37
N GLY A 401 -3.95 -4.11 -6.10
CA GLY A 401 -4.37 -3.33 -4.94
C GLY A 401 -3.94 -3.95 -3.61
N LEU A 402 -4.08 -5.27 -3.45
CA LEU A 402 -3.62 -5.99 -2.27
C LEU A 402 -2.09 -6.00 -2.14
N ARG A 403 -1.35 -6.11 -3.25
CA ARG A 403 0.13 -5.98 -3.25
C ARG A 403 0.56 -4.62 -2.70
N PHE A 404 -0.03 -3.54 -3.22
CA PHE A 404 0.24 -2.18 -2.74
C PHE A 404 -0.14 -2.01 -1.27
N LEU A 405 -1.37 -2.37 -0.88
CA LEU A 405 -1.87 -2.18 0.48
C LEU A 405 -1.06 -2.98 1.51
N ASN A 406 -0.57 -4.17 1.18
CA ASN A 406 0.33 -4.93 2.05
C ASN A 406 1.65 -4.19 2.31
N SER A 407 2.27 -3.60 1.28
CA SER A 407 3.47 -2.78 1.43
C SER A 407 3.17 -1.51 2.25
N PHE A 408 2.11 -0.80 1.87
CA PHE A 408 1.66 0.43 2.54
C PHE A 408 1.38 0.20 4.03
N ALA A 409 0.59 -0.84 4.36
CA ALA A 409 0.23 -1.17 5.75
C ALA A 409 1.48 -1.48 6.59
N LYS A 410 2.45 -2.20 6.02
CA LYS A 410 3.73 -2.48 6.69
C LYS A 410 4.50 -1.19 6.99
N GLU A 411 4.55 -0.26 6.06
CA GLU A 411 5.24 1.02 6.25
C GLU A 411 4.56 1.91 7.30
N VAL A 412 3.24 2.15 7.16
CA VAL A 412 2.51 3.05 8.07
C VAL A 412 2.31 2.49 9.48
N THR A 413 2.59 1.20 9.71
CA THR A 413 2.54 0.56 11.03
C THR A 413 3.92 0.26 11.61
N SER A 414 5.00 0.54 10.89
CA SER A 414 6.37 0.33 11.37
C SER A 414 6.71 1.34 12.49
N PRO A 415 7.43 0.92 13.55
CA PRO A 415 7.88 1.83 14.60
C PRO A 415 9.05 2.67 14.10
N VAL A 416 8.99 3.98 14.35
CA VAL A 416 10.17 4.85 14.24
C VAL A 416 10.83 4.91 15.61
N ALA A 417 12.16 4.93 15.65
CA ALA A 417 12.91 5.09 16.88
C ALA A 417 12.43 6.35 17.63
N ARG A 418 12.11 6.19 18.92
CA ARG A 418 11.77 7.31 19.81
C ARG A 418 13.06 8.03 20.20
N ASP A 419 13.58 8.87 19.33
CA ASP A 419 14.59 9.89 19.67
C ASP A 419 13.94 11.23 20.02
N ASP A 420 14.68 12.14 20.66
CA ASP A 420 14.19 13.47 21.04
C ASP A 420 13.97 14.41 19.84
N ARG A 421 13.84 13.87 18.62
CA ARG A 421 13.68 14.62 17.38
C ARG A 421 12.21 14.66 16.98
N VAL A 422 11.86 15.71 16.24
CA VAL A 422 10.59 15.75 15.50
C VAL A 422 10.61 14.53 14.56
N HIS A 423 9.75 13.55 14.83
CA HIS A 423 9.63 12.35 14.00
C HIS A 423 8.98 12.69 12.65
N VAL A 424 9.76 13.33 11.77
CA VAL A 424 9.40 13.61 10.36
C VAL A 424 8.92 12.33 9.68
N GLU A 425 9.47 11.18 10.07
CA GLU A 425 9.07 9.86 9.62
C GLU A 425 7.61 9.48 9.90
N TYR A 426 6.95 10.06 10.92
CA TYR A 426 5.53 9.82 11.18
C TYR A 426 4.60 10.72 10.37
N LEU A 427 5.10 11.76 9.69
CA LEU A 427 4.24 12.68 8.97
C LEU A 427 3.37 11.99 7.89
N PRO A 428 3.89 11.06 7.06
CA PRO A 428 3.06 10.37 6.08
C PRO A 428 1.90 9.61 6.73
N SER A 429 2.15 8.82 7.78
CA SER A 429 1.11 8.06 8.47
C SER A 429 0.12 8.95 9.22
N GLN A 430 0.57 10.09 9.74
CA GLN A 430 -0.29 11.11 10.36
C GLN A 430 -1.25 11.74 9.35
N VAL A 431 -0.73 12.18 8.19
CA VAL A 431 -1.55 12.77 7.12
C VAL A 431 -2.58 11.76 6.62
N VAL A 432 -2.19 10.50 6.40
CA VAL A 432 -3.13 9.46 5.98
C VAL A 432 -4.19 9.20 7.06
N SER A 433 -3.78 9.09 8.32
CA SER A 433 -4.71 8.88 9.44
C SER A 433 -5.74 10.01 9.58
N GLU A 434 -5.32 11.27 9.44
CA GLU A 434 -6.23 12.42 9.45
C GLU A 434 -7.17 12.41 8.24
N PHE A 435 -6.64 12.12 7.04
CA PHE A 435 -7.47 12.00 5.84
C PHE A 435 -8.55 10.91 6.01
N LEU A 436 -8.17 9.71 6.48
CA LEU A 436 -9.08 8.59 6.68
C LEU A 436 -10.10 8.82 7.80
N ARG A 437 -9.76 9.62 8.82
CA ARG A 437 -10.69 10.02 9.88
C ARG A 437 -11.88 10.79 9.33
N ASP A 438 -11.65 11.67 8.35
CA ASP A 438 -12.67 12.55 7.78
C ASP A 438 -13.28 12.03 6.48
N PHE A 439 -12.69 10.99 5.87
CA PHE A 439 -13.22 10.36 4.66
C PHE A 439 -14.57 9.69 4.92
N GLU A 440 -15.54 9.95 4.02
CA GLU A 440 -16.85 9.28 4.02
C GLU A 440 -16.78 8.00 3.18
N PHE A 441 -16.77 6.85 3.88
CA PHE A 441 -16.94 5.53 3.27
C PHE A 441 -18.43 5.23 3.06
N GLN A 442 -18.73 4.20 2.27
CA GLN A 442 -20.12 3.84 1.92
C GLN A 442 -21.02 3.65 3.16
N ASP A 443 -20.48 2.99 4.19
CA ASP A 443 -21.19 2.71 5.45
C ASP A 443 -20.82 3.72 6.59
N GLY A 444 -20.28 4.88 6.22
CA GLY A 444 -19.94 5.96 7.15
C GLY A 444 -18.49 5.98 7.65
N ARG A 445 -18.18 7.01 8.44
CA ARG A 445 -16.83 7.36 8.89
C ARG A 445 -16.18 6.30 9.79
N LEU A 446 -14.85 6.29 9.81
CA LEU A 446 -14.07 5.42 10.70
C LEU A 446 -14.05 5.95 12.14
N ASP A 447 -14.07 5.02 13.09
CA ASP A 447 -13.86 5.26 14.52
C ASP A 447 -12.39 5.06 14.93
N GLY A 448 -11.55 4.48 14.07
CA GLY A 448 -10.13 4.31 14.33
C GLY A 448 -9.40 3.38 13.36
N VAL A 449 -8.11 3.17 13.64
CA VAL A 449 -7.21 2.31 12.86
C VAL A 449 -6.56 1.27 13.78
N ALA A 450 -6.72 -0.01 13.47
CA ALA A 450 -6.11 -1.12 14.19
C ALA A 450 -4.82 -1.60 13.51
N TYR A 451 -3.81 -1.92 14.31
CA TYR A 451 -2.53 -2.42 13.84
C TYR A 451 -1.91 -3.41 14.83
N LYS A 452 -1.03 -4.30 14.35
CA LYS A 452 -0.34 -5.27 15.20
C LYS A 452 0.56 -4.58 16.21
N SER A 453 0.64 -5.13 17.42
CA SER A 453 1.69 -4.73 18.35
C SER A 453 3.03 -5.23 17.84
N VAL A 454 4.03 -4.35 17.86
CA VAL A 454 5.43 -4.73 17.56
C VAL A 454 6.08 -5.38 18.79
N VAL A 455 5.54 -5.13 19.99
CA VAL A 455 6.11 -5.57 21.26
C VAL A 455 5.60 -6.95 21.68
N ASP A 456 4.32 -7.27 21.43
CA ASP A 456 3.76 -8.60 21.68
C ASP A 456 2.86 -9.02 20.49
N PRO A 457 3.33 -9.93 19.60
CA PRO A 457 2.58 -10.37 18.42
C PRO A 457 1.19 -10.97 18.70
N ARG A 458 0.91 -11.37 19.95
CA ARG A 458 -0.41 -11.90 20.36
C ARG A 458 -1.42 -10.79 20.65
N THR A 459 -0.98 -9.54 20.64
CA THR A 459 -1.80 -8.36 20.96
C THR A 459 -1.86 -7.40 19.79
N TRP A 460 -2.85 -6.53 19.80
CA TRP A 460 -3.02 -5.48 18.80
C TRP A 460 -3.40 -4.17 19.46
N ASN A 461 -3.15 -3.08 18.75
CA ASN A 461 -3.43 -1.72 19.17
C ASN A 461 -4.45 -1.09 18.24
N VAL A 462 -5.13 -0.06 18.73
CA VAL A 462 -6.02 0.79 17.95
C VAL A 462 -5.75 2.25 18.31
N ALA A 463 -5.58 3.07 17.28
CA ALA A 463 -5.67 4.51 17.40
C ALA A 463 -7.14 4.91 17.16
N LEU A 464 -7.83 5.30 18.22
CA LEU A 464 -9.24 5.68 18.16
C LEU A 464 -9.40 7.18 17.90
N PHE A 465 -10.30 7.50 16.98
CA PHE A 465 -10.75 8.84 16.63
C PHE A 465 -11.87 9.26 17.58
N VAL A 466 -11.56 9.29 18.87
CA VAL A 466 -12.52 9.57 19.94
C VAL A 466 -12.14 10.86 20.67
N GLU A 467 -13.15 11.70 20.89
CA GLU A 467 -13.06 12.86 21.77
C GLU A 467 -13.55 12.53 23.18
N THR A 468 -13.14 13.31 24.17
CA THR A 468 -13.54 13.12 25.58
C THR A 468 -15.06 13.14 25.77
N SER A 469 -15.78 13.91 24.94
CA SER A 469 -17.26 13.99 24.94
C SER A 469 -17.95 12.67 24.56
N ALA A 470 -17.25 11.79 23.83
CA ALA A 470 -17.75 10.49 23.42
C ALA A 470 -17.38 9.35 24.40
N LEU A 471 -16.80 9.70 25.55
CA LEU A 471 -16.48 8.79 26.66
C LEU A 471 -17.50 8.96 27.79
N ARG A 472 -17.73 7.90 28.58
CA ARG A 472 -18.58 7.97 29.78
C ARG A 472 -18.11 7.09 30.93
N ASP A 473 -18.44 7.52 32.15
CA ASP A 473 -18.41 6.71 33.37
C ASP A 473 -19.77 6.02 33.62
N GLU A 474 -19.84 5.06 34.54
CA GLU A 474 -21.10 4.43 34.96
C GLU A 474 -22.01 5.38 35.77
N GLU A 475 -21.43 6.38 36.44
CA GLU A 475 -22.14 7.22 37.42
C GLU A 475 -22.47 8.64 36.93
N GLU A 476 -21.93 9.08 35.78
CA GLU A 476 -22.15 10.45 35.28
C GLU A 476 -23.41 10.54 34.39
N PRO A 477 -24.45 11.31 34.79
CA PRO A 477 -25.62 11.56 33.93
C PRO A 477 -25.22 12.36 32.69
N ARG A 478 -25.92 12.16 31.55
CA ARG A 478 -25.69 12.97 30.34
C ARG A 478 -25.88 14.45 30.69
N PRO A 479 -24.89 15.32 30.48
CA PRO A 479 -25.11 16.75 30.59
C PRO A 479 -26.13 17.15 29.51
N ALA A 480 -27.30 17.61 29.93
CA ALA A 480 -28.30 18.18 29.02
C ALA A 480 -27.79 19.55 28.56
N SER A 481 -27.35 19.64 27.31
CA SER A 481 -27.07 20.90 26.64
C SER A 481 -28.34 21.38 25.96
N ALA A 482 -28.73 22.64 26.19
CA ALA A 482 -29.86 23.27 25.51
C ALA A 482 -29.56 23.67 24.05
N TRP A 483 -28.29 23.60 23.64
CA TRP A 483 -27.81 24.20 22.38
C TRP A 483 -27.16 23.18 21.42
N SER A 484 -26.97 21.93 21.86
CA SER A 484 -26.41 20.85 21.04
C SER A 484 -26.73 19.49 21.64
N GLU A 485 -27.02 18.49 20.82
CA GLU A 485 -26.97 17.10 21.28
C GLU A 485 -25.51 16.74 21.56
N PRO A 486 -25.14 16.36 22.81
CA PRO A 486 -23.81 15.87 23.07
C PRO A 486 -23.57 14.61 22.23
N PRO A 487 -22.36 14.42 21.65
CA PRO A 487 -22.07 13.27 20.83
C PRO A 487 -22.38 11.99 21.60
N THR A 488 -23.03 11.03 20.94
CA THR A 488 -23.46 9.80 21.61
C THR A 488 -22.22 9.04 22.10
N PRO A 489 -22.03 8.88 23.41
CA PRO A 489 -20.85 8.21 23.93
C PRO A 489 -20.87 6.75 23.51
N TRP A 490 -19.73 6.27 23.00
CA TRP A 490 -19.61 4.93 22.45
C TRP A 490 -18.55 4.07 23.15
N LEU A 491 -17.79 4.65 24.09
CA LEU A 491 -16.91 3.95 25.01
C LEU A 491 -17.32 4.22 26.46
N ARG A 492 -17.43 3.15 27.23
CA ARG A 492 -17.68 3.19 28.68
C ARG A 492 -16.45 2.75 29.44
N PHE A 493 -16.07 3.51 30.45
CA PHE A 493 -15.05 3.08 31.40
C PHE A 493 -15.58 1.95 32.28
N VAL A 494 -14.78 0.91 32.50
CA VAL A 494 -15.17 -0.26 33.29
C VAL A 494 -14.42 -0.29 34.62
N ARG A 495 -13.09 -0.15 34.57
CA ARG A 495 -12.23 -0.21 35.76
C ARG A 495 -10.80 0.22 35.44
N ALA A 496 -10.06 0.61 36.48
CA ALA A 496 -8.61 0.70 36.43
C ALA A 496 -7.97 -0.44 37.23
N ILE A 497 -6.99 -1.10 36.65
CA ILE A 497 -6.16 -2.11 37.32
C ILE A 497 -4.70 -1.66 37.35
N ARG A 498 -3.88 -2.40 38.09
CA ARG A 498 -2.43 -2.27 38.07
C ARG A 498 -1.85 -3.57 37.51
N THR A 499 -0.90 -3.44 36.60
CA THR A 499 -0.16 -4.57 35.99
C THR A 499 1.28 -4.54 36.42
#